data_AF-A0A350QSD1-F1
#
_entry.id   AF-A0A350QSD1-F1
#
_cell.length_a   1.000
_cell.length_b   1.000
_cell.length_c   1.000
_cell.angle_alpha   90.00
_cell.angle_beta   90.00
_cell.angle_gamma   90.00
#
_symmetry.space_group_name_H-M   'P 1'
#
loop_
_entity.id
_entity.type
_entity.pdbx_description
1 polymer ?
#
loop_
_entity_poly.entity_id
_entity_poly.type
_entity_poly.pdbx_seq_one_letter_code
_entity_poly.pdbx_strand_id
1 'polypeptide(L)' 'DAAPYFRIFNPVTQGERFDPDGTYRSRWLEERAPGSLAPIVDLKSTRVRAIETFKATQAEWQGRNTART' A
#
# COMPACT_ATOMS: atom_id res chain seq x y z
N ASP A 1 9.93 -3.09 16.74
CA ASP A 1 8.60 -2.48 16.91
C ASP A 1 7.93 -2.39 15.56
N ALA A 2 6.66 -2.78 15.44
CA ALA A 2 5.98 -2.83 14.15
C ALA A 2 5.53 -1.42 13.74
N ALA A 3 5.65 -1.10 12.45
CA ALA A 3 5.08 0.14 11.93
C ALA A 3 3.54 0.11 12.04
N PRO A 4 2.88 1.27 12.21
CA PRO A 4 1.42 1.31 12.24
C PRO A 4 0.81 0.84 10.93
N TYR A 5 -0.28 0.07 10.99
CA TYR A 5 -0.92 -0.56 9.81
C TYR A 5 -1.42 0.45 8.76
N PHE A 6 -1.75 1.68 9.16
CA PHE A 6 -2.19 2.73 8.24
C PHE A 6 -1.05 3.38 7.44
N ARG A 7 0.21 3.00 7.73
CA ARG A 7 1.38 3.40 6.95
C ARG A 7 1.45 2.55 5.68
N ILE A 8 0.85 3.08 4.61
CA ILE A 8 0.86 2.47 3.28
C ILE A 8 1.89 3.19 2.42
N PHE A 9 2.84 2.45 1.84
CA PHE A 9 3.85 3.01 0.95
C PHE A 9 3.27 3.37 -0.41
N ASN A 10 3.67 4.52 -0.95
CA ASN A 10 3.33 4.93 -2.30
C ASN A 10 4.48 4.54 -3.26
N PRO A 11 4.32 3.53 -4.12
CA PRO A 11 5.40 3.05 -4.99
C PRO A 11 5.94 4.14 -5.94
N VAL A 12 5.13 5.13 -6.32
CA VAL A 12 5.56 6.25 -7.17
C VAL A 12 6.56 7.13 -6.43
N THR A 13 6.20 7.61 -5.24
CA THR A 13 7.10 8.50 -4.48
C THR A 13 8.28 7.75 -3.86
N GLN A 14 8.16 6.43 -3.64
CA GLN A 14 9.33 5.61 -3.33
C GLN A 14 10.31 5.56 -4.52
N GLY A 15 9.80 5.41 -5.75
CA GLY A 15 10.63 5.48 -6.96
C GLY A 15 11.33 6.82 -7.10
N GLU A 16 10.59 7.94 -6.97
CA GLU A 16 11.16 9.29 -7.04
C GLU A 16 12.26 9.52 -6.02
N ARG A 17 12.09 8.99 -4.80
CA ARG A 17 13.03 9.21 -3.70
C ARG A 17 14.27 8.30 -3.75
N PHE A 18 14.09 7.04 -4.13
CA PHE A 18 15.12 6.00 -3.96
C PHE A 18 15.70 5.47 -5.28
N ASP A 19 15.05 5.77 -6.40
CA ASP A 19 15.50 5.40 -7.75
C ASP A 19 15.11 6.50 -8.75
N PRO A 20 15.60 7.74 -8.56
CA PRO A 20 15.25 8.90 -9.38
C PRO A 20 15.62 8.71 -10.85
N ASP A 21 16.76 8.06 -11.12
CA ASP A 21 17.24 7.77 -12.47
C ASP A 21 16.60 6.51 -13.07
N GLY A 22 15.82 5.76 -12.30
CA GLY A 22 15.19 4.52 -12.76
C GLY A 22 16.18 3.39 -13.06
N THR A 23 17.43 3.49 -12.63
CA THR A 23 18.48 2.48 -12.89
C THR A 23 18.10 1.12 -12.29
N TYR A 24 17.55 1.11 -11.08
CA TYR A 24 17.12 -0.14 -10.45
C TYR A 24 15.93 -0.74 -11.19
N ARG A 25 14.89 0.06 -11.47
CA ARG A 25 13.72 -0.41 -12.22
C ARG A 25 14.08 -0.92 -13.60
N SER A 26 14.92 -0.21 -14.35
CA SER A 26 15.32 -0.59 -15.71
C SER A 26 16.12 -1.88 -15.75
N ARG A 27 16.96 -2.12 -14.73
CA ARG A 27 17.72 -3.37 -14.61
C ARG A 27 16.83 -4.60 -14.39
N TRP A 28 15.71 -4.46 -13.69
CA TRP A 28 14.92 -5.60 -13.19
C TRP A 28 13.53 -5.75 -13.82
N LEU A 29 12.98 -4.72 -14.48
CA LEU A 29 11.65 -4.76 -15.12
C LEU A 29 11.70 -5.01 -16.63
N GLU A 30 12.88 -5.24 -17.21
CA GLU A 30 13.10 -5.41 -18.66
C GLU A 30 12.49 -4.25 -19.49
N GLU A 31 12.05 -4.49 -20.73
CA GLU A 31 11.46 -3.49 -21.64
C GLU A 31 10.13 -2.87 -21.14
N ARG A 32 9.62 -3.26 -19.96
CA ARG A 32 8.49 -2.59 -19.32
C ARG A 32 9.02 -1.32 -18.68
N ALA A 33 9.26 -0.31 -19.51
CA ALA A 33 9.63 1.02 -19.08
C ALA A 33 8.69 1.47 -17.94
N PRO A 34 9.21 2.10 -16.87
CA PRO A 34 8.37 2.65 -15.81
C PRO A 34 7.26 3.53 -16.41
N GLY A 35 5.99 3.19 -16.16
CA GLY A 35 4.82 3.89 -16.70
C GLY A 35 4.24 3.33 -18.01
N SER A 36 4.88 2.32 -18.63
CA SER A 36 4.33 1.61 -19.81
C SER A 36 3.08 0.78 -19.51
N LEU A 37 2.86 0.45 -18.24
CA LEU A 37 1.68 -0.29 -17.79
C LEU A 37 0.83 0.60 -16.89
N ALA A 38 -0.47 0.59 -17.15
CA ALA A 38 -1.43 1.21 -16.25
C ALA A 38 -1.37 0.53 -14.87
N PRO A 39 -1.46 1.29 -13.76
CA PRO A 39 -1.64 0.71 -12.44
C PRO A 39 -2.85 -0.21 -12.40
N ILE A 40 -2.69 -1.40 -11.80
CA ILE A 40 -3.79 -2.37 -11.63
C ILE A 40 -4.92 -1.76 -10.77
N VAL A 41 -4.53 -0.91 -9.82
CA VAL A 41 -5.46 -0.20 -8.93
C VAL A 41 -5.04 1.26 -8.78
N ASP A 42 -6.02 2.12 -8.55
CA ASP A 42 -5.75 3.47 -8.07
C ASP A 42 -5.36 3.44 -6.58
N LEU A 43 -4.16 3.93 -6.27
CA LEU A 43 -3.60 3.88 -4.91
C LEU A 43 -4.46 4.66 -3.92
N LYS A 44 -5.00 5.82 -4.33
CA LYS A 44 -5.74 6.71 -3.42
C LYS A 44 -7.02 6.04 -2.93
N SER A 45 -7.83 5.54 -3.85
CA SER A 45 -9.10 4.88 -3.55
C SER A 45 -8.89 3.56 -2.81
N THR A 46 -7.94 2.73 -3.26
CA THR A 46 -7.67 1.44 -2.59
C THR A 46 -7.09 1.59 -1.20
N ARG A 47 -6.25 2.62 -0.97
CA ARG A 47 -5.78 2.97 0.38
C ARG A 47 -6.95 3.25 1.32
N VAL A 48 -7.91 4.07 0.89
CA VAL A 48 -9.09 4.42 1.71
C VAL A 48 -9.87 3.16 2.04
N ARG A 49 -10.23 2.37 1.02
CA ARG A 49 -10.98 1.13 1.18
C ARG A 49 -10.30 0.15 2.14
N ALA A 50 -8.99 -0.04 2.02
CA ALA A 50 -8.23 -0.96 2.86
C ALA A 50 -8.24 -0.53 4.33
N ILE A 51 -8.02 0.76 4.60
CA ILE A 51 -8.03 1.31 5.96
C ILE A 51 -9.43 1.21 6.58
N GLU A 52 -10.47 1.54 5.83
CA GLU A 52 -11.86 1.46 6.30
C GLU A 52 -12.26 0.02 6.62
N THR A 53 -11.93 -0.91 5.71
CA THR A 53 -12.21 -2.34 5.91
C THR A 53 -11.50 -2.86 7.16
N PHE A 54 -10.22 -2.54 7.32
CA PHE A 54 -9.46 -2.96 8.49
C PHE A 54 -10.04 -2.40 9.79
N LYS A 55 -10.41 -1.11 9.81
CA LYS A 55 -11.03 -0.47 10.98
C LYS A 55 -12.35 -1.14 11.36
N ALA A 56 -13.20 -1.47 10.38
CA ALA A 56 -14.45 -2.16 10.63
C ALA A 56 -14.22 -3.54 11.23
N THR A 57 -13.34 -4.35 10.64
CA THR A 57 -12.99 -5.69 11.15
C THR A 57 -12.36 -5.63 12.55
N GLN A 58 -11.53 -4.62 12.81
CA GLN A 58 -10.93 -4.41 14.13
C GLN A 58 -12.00 -4.08 15.18
N ALA A 59 -12.95 -3.19 14.87
CA ALA A 59 -14.05 -2.84 15.77
C ALA A 59 -14.95 -4.06 16.07
N GLU A 60 -15.29 -4.85 15.05
CA GLU A 60 -16.05 -6.10 15.21
C GLU A 60 -15.31 -7.12 16.10
N TRP A 61 -14.00 -7.28 15.91
CA TRP A 61 -13.18 -8.16 16.74
C TRP A 61 -13.12 -7.68 18.19
N GLN A 62 -12.95 -6.39 18.41
CA GLN A 62 -12.95 -5.79 19.75
C GLN A 62 -14.29 -6.00 20.45
N GLY A 63 -15.41 -5.72 19.78
CA GLY A 63 -16.75 -5.93 20.33
C GLY A 63 -17.03 -7.39 20.73
N ARG A 64 -16.63 -8.35 19.87
CA ARG A 64 -16.77 -9.80 20.20
C ARG A 64 -15.93 -10.24 21.39
N ASN A 65 -14.76 -9.64 21.59
CA ASN A 65 -13.88 -10.01 22.69
C ASN A 65 -14.29 -9.36 24.01
N THR A 66 -14.78 -8.12 23.98
CA THR A 66 -15.30 -7.45 25.18
C THR A 66 -16.56 -8.14 25.71
N ALA A 67 -17.43 -8.67 24.84
CA ALA A 67 -18.64 -9.38 25.26
C ALA A 67 -18.39 -10.80 25.85
N ARG A 68 -17.15 -11.31 25.79
CA ARG A 68 -16.75 -12.62 26.31
C ARG A 68 -16.06 -12.55 27.68
N THR A 69 -15.83 -11.35 28.21
CA THR A 69 -15.18 -11.10 29.50
C THR A 69 -16.21 -10.64 30.50
#